data_AF-A0A1Z7M5M0-F1
#
_entry.id   AF-A0A1Z7M5M0-F1
#
_cell.length_a   1.000
_cell.length_b   1.000
_cell.length_c   1.000
_cell.angle_alpha   90.00
_cell.angle_beta   90.00
_cell.angle_gamma   90.00
#
_symmetry.space_group_name_H-M   'P 1'
#
loop_
_entity.id
_entity.type
_entity.pdbx_description
1 polymer ?
#
loop_
_entity_poly.entity_id
_entity_poly.type
_entity_poly.pdbx_seq_one_letter_code
_entity_poly.pdbx_strand_id
1 'polypeptide(L)'
;MLEELERKIRNGGSLSEDETRYLFSQLHKDPDRIRHLIASGNMGLVRRETARFRRSPEYEDLIQEGFLTLYDAIRHYDPLNSAPFAVYAGKCIRNRLKGYLHREGRLISLPWYAHGKKGYEMQKKAVVSLDIRVPAGDGWEGEVRLMDLLPSEENLEEQVLQRAQLESVLEVLPKYLTPRERDILCDRYGLCGRPEQSRTEIRNKYHYSRQYVSAVEKHALRKLRERLVKDDES
;
A
#
# COMPACT_ATOMS: atom_id res chain seq x y z
N MET A 1 -41.82 2.19 34.82
CA MET A 1 -41.02 1.33 33.92
C MET A 1 -39.85 2.07 33.28
N LEU A 2 -40.07 3.16 32.52
CA LEU A 2 -38.95 3.88 31.86
C LEU A 2 -37.94 4.47 32.87
N GLU A 3 -38.41 5.18 33.90
CA GLU A 3 -37.56 5.73 34.98
C GLU A 3 -36.83 4.65 35.80
N GLU A 4 -37.43 3.46 35.90
CA GLU A 4 -36.86 2.31 36.61
C GLU A 4 -35.69 1.70 35.83
N LEU A 5 -35.84 1.58 34.50
CA LEU A 5 -34.77 1.18 33.59
C LEU A 5 -33.62 2.21 33.59
N GLU A 6 -33.94 3.51 33.65
CA GLU A 6 -32.91 4.55 33.78
C GLU A 6 -32.12 4.44 35.09
N ARG A 7 -32.79 4.14 36.20
CA ARG A 7 -32.13 3.91 37.48
C ARG A 7 -31.26 2.64 37.43
N LYS A 8 -31.76 1.57 36.80
CA LYS A 8 -31.02 0.32 36.60
C LYS A 8 -29.75 0.52 35.77
N ILE A 9 -29.83 1.25 34.67
CA ILE A 9 -28.67 1.56 33.80
C ILE A 9 -27.67 2.47 34.52
N ARG A 10 -28.15 3.51 35.24
CA ARG A 10 -27.28 4.38 36.06
C ARG A 10 -26.50 3.59 37.12
N ASN A 11 -27.08 2.52 37.65
CA ASN A 11 -26.43 1.61 38.59
C ASN A 11 -25.57 0.52 37.92
N GLY A 12 -25.32 0.62 36.60
CA GLY A 12 -24.48 -0.31 35.84
C GLY A 12 -25.16 -1.61 35.43
N GLY A 13 -26.49 -1.71 35.51
CA GLY A 13 -27.24 -2.89 35.12
C GLY A 13 -27.33 -3.09 33.60
N SER A 14 -27.34 -4.35 33.15
CA SER A 14 -27.58 -4.74 31.76
C SER A 14 -29.07 -4.79 31.44
N LEU A 15 -29.42 -4.50 30.18
CA LEU A 15 -30.78 -4.65 29.67
C LEU A 15 -31.06 -6.12 29.29
N SER A 16 -32.25 -6.59 29.65
CA SER A 16 -32.83 -7.82 29.11
C SER A 16 -33.34 -7.59 27.67
N GLU A 17 -33.61 -8.67 26.95
CA GLU A 17 -34.22 -8.61 25.62
C GLU A 17 -35.61 -7.95 25.66
N ASP A 18 -36.45 -8.31 26.63
CA ASP A 18 -37.78 -7.74 26.79
C ASP A 18 -37.73 -6.24 27.13
N GLU A 19 -36.79 -5.85 27.99
CA GLU A 19 -36.54 -4.43 28.33
C GLU A 19 -36.07 -3.65 27.09
N THR A 20 -35.24 -4.26 26.26
CA THR A 20 -34.75 -3.67 25.00
C THR A 20 -35.89 -3.49 24.00
N ARG A 21 -36.75 -4.50 23.83
CA ARG A 21 -37.95 -4.41 22.98
C ARG A 21 -38.91 -3.33 23.46
N TYR A 22 -39.12 -3.23 24.78
CA TYR A 22 -39.91 -2.17 25.37
C TYR A 22 -39.34 -0.79 25.04
N LEU A 23 -38.02 -0.58 25.19
CA LEU A 23 -37.39 0.70 24.84
C LEU A 23 -37.56 1.05 23.36
N PHE A 24 -37.40 0.08 22.44
CA PHE A 24 -37.67 0.30 21.01
C PHE A 24 -39.14 0.66 20.73
N SER A 25 -40.10 0.12 21.48
CA SER A 25 -41.52 0.50 21.34
C SER A 25 -41.78 1.96 21.72
N GLN A 26 -40.98 2.51 22.64
CA GLN A 26 -41.12 3.87 23.13
C GLN A 26 -40.38 4.90 22.27
N LEU A 27 -39.63 4.46 21.24
CA LEU A 27 -38.71 5.30 20.44
C LEU A 27 -39.39 6.56 19.85
N HIS A 28 -40.69 6.53 19.62
CA HIS A 28 -41.49 7.64 19.11
C HIS A 28 -41.63 8.83 20.09
N LYS A 29 -41.44 8.63 21.40
CA LYS A 29 -41.63 9.67 22.42
C LYS A 29 -40.44 10.62 22.50
N ASP A 30 -39.25 10.04 22.62
CA ASP A 30 -37.98 10.76 22.74
C ASP A 30 -36.87 9.89 22.13
N PRO A 31 -36.62 10.04 20.82
CA PRO A 31 -35.71 9.17 20.09
C PRO A 31 -34.29 9.21 20.66
N ASP A 32 -33.80 10.39 21.02
CA ASP A 32 -32.40 10.56 21.43
C ASP A 32 -32.16 10.04 22.83
N ARG A 33 -33.07 10.33 23.78
CA ARG A 33 -33.01 9.76 25.13
C ARG A 33 -33.07 8.24 25.10
N ILE A 34 -33.97 7.67 24.32
CA ILE A 34 -34.17 6.21 24.26
C ILE A 34 -32.97 5.52 23.60
N ARG A 35 -32.44 6.08 22.51
CA ARG A 35 -31.20 5.58 21.88
C ARG A 35 -30.05 5.58 22.88
N HIS A 36 -29.90 6.66 23.64
CA HIS A 36 -28.86 6.76 24.67
C HIS A 36 -29.02 5.68 25.75
N LEU A 37 -30.24 5.41 26.21
CA LEU A 37 -30.51 4.35 27.19
C LEU A 37 -30.19 2.95 26.65
N ILE A 38 -30.61 2.65 25.42
CA ILE A 38 -30.30 1.38 24.77
C ILE A 38 -28.78 1.21 24.62
N ALA A 39 -28.07 2.25 24.18
CA ALA A 39 -26.61 2.22 24.05
C ALA A 39 -25.93 1.98 25.41
N SER A 40 -26.35 2.72 26.44
CA SER A 40 -25.80 2.63 27.79
C SER A 40 -25.99 1.24 28.41
N GLY A 41 -27.17 0.65 28.26
CA GLY A 41 -27.45 -0.69 28.77
C GLY A 41 -26.75 -1.83 27.99
N ASN A 42 -26.21 -1.54 26.81
CA ASN A 42 -25.51 -2.51 25.95
C ASN A 42 -23.99 -2.26 25.84
N MET A 43 -23.42 -1.34 26.63
CA MET A 43 -21.97 -1.08 26.60
C MET A 43 -21.12 -2.32 26.92
N GLY A 44 -21.64 -3.22 27.76
CA GLY A 44 -21.00 -4.51 28.07
C GLY A 44 -20.81 -5.41 26.85
N LEU A 45 -21.70 -5.31 25.85
CA LEU A 45 -21.59 -6.05 24.59
C LEU A 45 -20.33 -5.63 23.82
N VAL A 46 -20.09 -4.32 23.69
CA VAL A 46 -18.90 -3.77 23.01
C VAL A 46 -17.62 -4.24 23.71
N ARG A 47 -17.60 -4.18 25.05
CA ARG A 47 -16.46 -4.67 25.84
C ARG A 47 -16.21 -6.16 25.64
N ARG A 48 -17.26 -6.98 25.51
CA ARG A 48 -17.14 -8.42 25.25
C ARG A 48 -16.60 -8.72 23.85
N GLU A 49 -17.11 -8.03 22.83
CA GLU A 49 -16.67 -8.26 21.45
C GLU A 49 -15.22 -7.80 21.22
N THR A 50 -14.79 -6.73 21.90
CA THR A 50 -13.43 -6.19 21.84
C THR A 50 -12.44 -6.86 22.80
N ALA A 51 -12.90 -7.66 23.78
CA ALA A 51 -12.04 -8.24 24.82
C ALA A 51 -10.83 -9.02 24.29
N ARG A 52 -10.98 -9.67 23.13
CA ARG A 52 -9.89 -10.42 22.47
C ARG A 52 -8.72 -9.54 22.01
N PHE A 53 -8.91 -8.23 21.90
CA PHE A 53 -7.93 -7.27 21.41
C PHE A 53 -7.29 -6.44 22.53
N ARG A 54 -7.50 -6.79 23.82
CA ARG A 54 -6.95 -6.05 24.98
C ARG A 54 -5.43 -5.84 24.98
N ARG A 55 -4.68 -6.68 24.27
CA ARG A 55 -3.22 -6.60 24.16
C ARG A 55 -2.76 -5.84 22.91
N SER A 56 -3.67 -5.44 22.04
CA SER A 56 -3.34 -4.67 20.84
C SER A 56 -3.23 -3.19 21.21
N PRO A 57 -2.26 -2.46 20.64
CA PRO A 57 -2.11 -1.03 20.89
C PRO A 57 -3.33 -0.22 20.42
N GLU A 58 -4.11 -0.75 19.48
CA GLU A 58 -5.34 -0.16 18.94
C GLU A 58 -6.58 -0.45 19.82
N TYR A 59 -6.42 -0.97 21.04
CA TYR A 59 -7.56 -1.41 21.87
C TYR A 59 -8.57 -0.29 22.16
N GLU A 60 -8.09 0.91 22.45
CA GLU A 60 -8.95 2.07 22.72
C GLU A 60 -9.76 2.45 21.48
N ASP A 61 -9.12 2.52 20.31
CA ASP A 61 -9.78 2.84 19.05
C ASP A 61 -10.84 1.78 18.67
N LEU A 62 -10.51 0.51 18.88
CA LEU A 62 -11.46 -0.60 18.65
C LEU A 62 -12.69 -0.51 19.56
N ILE A 63 -12.51 -0.07 20.81
CA ILE A 63 -13.64 0.20 21.71
C ILE A 63 -14.51 1.34 21.17
N GLN A 64 -13.89 2.44 20.74
CA GLN A 64 -14.61 3.61 20.23
C GLN A 64 -15.38 3.29 18.95
N GLU A 65 -14.76 2.58 18.02
CA GLU A 65 -15.40 2.07 16.81
C GLU A 65 -16.55 1.12 17.12
N GLY A 66 -16.39 0.29 18.16
CA GLY A 66 -17.46 -0.57 18.67
C GLY A 66 -18.66 0.23 19.20
N PHE A 67 -18.43 1.33 19.93
CA PHE A 67 -19.50 2.20 20.41
C PHE A 67 -20.20 2.95 19.28
N LEU A 68 -19.46 3.53 18.33
CA LEU A 68 -20.05 4.18 17.15
C LEU A 68 -20.94 3.21 16.37
N THR A 69 -20.47 1.98 16.18
CA THR A 69 -21.25 0.93 15.50
C THR A 69 -22.48 0.51 16.29
N LEU A 70 -22.40 0.48 17.63
CA LEU A 70 -23.55 0.20 18.48
C LEU A 70 -24.62 1.29 18.29
N TYR A 71 -24.24 2.56 18.29
CA TYR A 71 -25.17 3.67 18.03
C TYR A 71 -25.80 3.58 16.66
N ASP A 72 -25.02 3.24 15.63
CA ASP A 72 -25.53 3.07 14.27
C ASP A 72 -26.47 1.86 14.14
N ALA A 73 -26.15 0.76 14.83
CA ALA A 73 -27.01 -0.42 14.89
C ALA A 73 -28.36 -0.12 15.54
N ILE A 74 -28.42 0.75 16.55
CA ILE A 74 -29.70 1.15 17.16
C ILE A 74 -30.59 1.90 16.15
N ARG A 75 -30.00 2.69 15.24
CA ARG A 75 -30.76 3.45 14.24
C ARG A 75 -31.39 2.56 13.17
N HIS A 76 -30.76 1.44 12.84
CA HIS A 76 -31.14 0.57 11.74
C HIS A 76 -31.74 -0.77 12.19
N TYR A 77 -31.86 -1.00 13.50
CA TYR A 77 -32.46 -2.22 14.02
C TYR A 77 -33.98 -2.22 13.82
N ASP A 78 -34.48 -3.31 13.24
CA ASP A 78 -35.90 -3.56 13.09
C ASP A 78 -36.37 -4.59 14.13
N PRO A 79 -37.22 -4.19 15.12
CA PRO A 79 -37.76 -5.09 16.13
C PRO A 79 -38.71 -6.17 15.58
N LEU A 80 -39.22 -6.02 14.35
CA LEU A 80 -40.06 -7.02 13.69
C LEU A 80 -39.24 -8.20 13.17
N ASN A 81 -37.93 -8.01 13.01
CA ASN A 81 -37.00 -9.05 12.63
C ASN A 81 -36.72 -9.92 13.87
N SER A 82 -36.92 -11.24 13.77
CA SER A 82 -36.99 -12.16 14.92
C SER A 82 -35.70 -12.31 15.76
N ALA A 83 -34.61 -11.64 15.39
CA ALA A 83 -33.34 -11.74 16.08
C ALA A 83 -33.23 -10.75 17.25
N PRO A 84 -32.74 -11.18 18.43
CA PRO A 84 -32.46 -10.30 19.55
C PRO A 84 -31.48 -9.17 19.16
N PHE A 85 -31.71 -7.96 19.66
CA PHE A 85 -30.85 -6.79 19.37
C PHE A 85 -29.36 -7.07 19.63
N ALA A 86 -29.03 -7.74 20.73
CA ALA A 86 -27.65 -8.09 21.07
C ALA A 86 -26.96 -8.98 20.01
N VAL A 87 -27.72 -9.87 19.36
CA VAL A 87 -27.21 -10.74 18.27
C VAL A 87 -26.93 -9.90 17.02
N TYR A 88 -27.87 -9.04 16.65
CA TYR A 88 -27.73 -8.12 15.52
C TYR A 88 -26.55 -7.15 15.72
N ALA A 89 -26.56 -6.39 16.82
CA ALA A 89 -25.52 -5.43 17.16
C ALA A 89 -24.14 -6.10 17.27
N GLY A 90 -24.07 -7.28 17.88
CA GLY A 90 -22.82 -8.04 17.97
C GLY A 90 -22.27 -8.48 16.60
N LYS A 91 -23.14 -8.74 15.60
CA LYS A 91 -22.70 -9.00 14.21
C LYS A 91 -22.16 -7.72 13.56
N CYS A 92 -22.86 -6.60 13.71
CA CYS A 92 -22.44 -5.30 13.17
C CYS A 92 -21.08 -4.86 13.75
N ILE A 93 -20.92 -4.93 15.08
CA ILE A 93 -19.67 -4.61 15.78
C ILE A 93 -18.54 -5.49 15.25
N ARG A 94 -18.70 -6.82 15.24
CA ARG A 94 -17.65 -7.73 14.74
C ARG A 94 -17.24 -7.43 13.30
N ASN A 95 -18.21 -7.10 12.43
CA ASN A 95 -17.91 -6.74 11.05
C ASN A 95 -17.16 -5.41 10.95
N ARG A 96 -17.53 -4.41 11.74
CA ARG A 96 -16.81 -3.14 11.81
C ARG A 96 -15.39 -3.33 12.32
N LEU A 97 -15.21 -4.02 13.45
CA LEU A 97 -13.87 -4.25 14.03
C LEU A 97 -12.96 -4.99 13.05
N LYS A 98 -13.49 -5.98 12.32
CA LYS A 98 -12.75 -6.61 11.22
C LYS A 98 -12.34 -5.56 10.19
N GLY A 99 -13.27 -4.77 9.68
CA GLY A 99 -12.97 -3.72 8.70
C GLY A 99 -11.95 -2.68 9.18
N TYR A 100 -12.02 -2.27 10.44
CA TYR A 100 -11.06 -1.35 11.06
C TYR A 100 -9.65 -1.95 11.09
N LEU A 101 -9.51 -3.17 11.63
CA LEU A 101 -8.21 -3.88 11.68
C LEU A 101 -7.60 -4.12 10.29
N HIS A 102 -8.43 -4.14 9.26
CA HIS A 102 -7.96 -4.32 7.88
C HIS A 102 -7.46 -3.01 7.26
N ARG A 103 -8.04 -1.86 7.64
CA ARG A 103 -7.70 -0.53 7.10
C ARG A 103 -6.66 0.21 7.92
N GLU A 104 -6.81 0.21 9.24
CA GLU A 104 -6.08 1.11 10.16
C GLU A 104 -5.15 0.36 11.11
N GLY A 105 -5.44 -0.90 11.43
CA GLY A 105 -4.54 -1.76 12.23
C GLY A 105 -3.25 -2.19 11.50
N ARG A 106 -2.90 -1.55 10.37
CA ARG A 106 -1.78 -1.94 9.51
C ARG A 106 -1.12 -0.72 8.89
N LEU A 107 0.22 -0.73 8.88
CA LEU A 107 1.01 0.29 8.22
C LEU A 107 0.83 0.28 6.68
N ILE A 108 0.59 -0.91 6.11
CA ILE A 108 0.29 -1.10 4.69
C ILE A 108 -1.14 -1.62 4.57
N SER A 109 -2.05 -0.74 4.13
CA SER A 109 -3.45 -1.08 3.88
C SER A 109 -3.56 -2.05 2.70
N LEU A 110 -4.37 -3.10 2.87
CA LEU A 110 -4.67 -4.05 1.80
C LEU A 110 -6.13 -3.89 1.36
N PRO A 111 -6.44 -3.92 0.06
CA PRO A 111 -7.81 -3.91 -0.43
C PRO A 111 -8.62 -5.11 0.05
N TRP A 112 -9.94 -4.92 0.20
CA TRP A 112 -10.85 -5.89 0.83
C TRP A 112 -10.88 -7.28 0.16
N TYR A 113 -10.62 -7.35 -1.16
CA TYR A 113 -10.58 -8.59 -1.94
C TYR A 113 -9.29 -9.40 -1.75
N ALA A 114 -8.23 -8.77 -1.21
CA ALA A 114 -6.94 -9.39 -1.00
C ALA A 114 -6.86 -10.17 0.33
N HIS A 115 -7.94 -10.28 1.12
CA HIS A 115 -7.91 -10.87 2.47
C HIS A 115 -8.13 -12.39 2.56
N GLY A 116 -8.05 -13.13 1.44
CA GLY A 116 -8.04 -14.59 1.44
C GLY A 116 -6.74 -15.21 2.02
N LYS A 117 -6.62 -16.54 2.01
CA LYS A 117 -5.43 -17.27 2.53
C LYS A 117 -4.09 -16.72 1.99
N LYS A 118 -4.01 -16.41 0.69
CA LYS A 118 -2.81 -15.79 0.07
C LYS A 118 -2.53 -14.37 0.58
N GLY A 119 -3.59 -13.61 0.86
CA GLY A 119 -3.48 -12.34 1.57
C GLY A 119 -2.82 -12.52 2.92
N TYR A 120 -3.25 -13.53 3.67
CA TYR A 120 -2.73 -13.86 5.00
C TYR A 120 -1.25 -14.28 4.99
N GLU A 121 -0.77 -14.87 3.89
CA GLU A 121 0.65 -15.19 3.70
C GLU A 121 1.48 -13.95 3.33
N MET A 122 0.98 -13.06 2.46
CA MET A 122 1.59 -11.74 2.25
C MET A 122 1.63 -10.93 3.55
N GLN A 123 0.61 -11.07 4.41
CA GLN A 123 0.49 -10.41 5.72
C GLN A 123 1.54 -10.82 6.75
N LYS A 124 2.21 -11.98 6.60
CA LYS A 124 3.27 -12.43 7.53
C LYS A 124 4.60 -11.72 7.32
N LYS A 125 4.79 -11.01 6.20
CA LYS A 125 5.95 -10.14 6.00
C LYS A 125 5.72 -8.87 6.81
N ALA A 126 6.00 -8.95 8.12
CA ALA A 126 5.91 -7.82 9.02
C ALA A 126 6.74 -6.65 8.47
N VAL A 127 6.16 -5.46 8.48
CA VAL A 127 6.94 -4.24 8.28
C VAL A 127 7.87 -4.10 9.48
N VAL A 128 9.16 -3.93 9.21
CA VAL A 128 10.18 -3.72 10.22
C VAL A 128 10.55 -2.24 10.20
N SER A 129 10.59 -1.60 11.37
CA SER A 129 11.04 -0.22 11.45
C SER A 129 12.53 -0.14 11.11
N LEU A 130 12.91 0.80 10.25
CA LEU A 130 14.30 1.03 9.89
C LEU A 130 15.11 1.70 11.01
N ASP A 131 14.43 2.24 12.02
CA ASP A 131 15.06 2.81 13.23
C ASP A 131 15.49 1.76 14.26
N ILE A 132 15.16 0.48 14.02
CA ILE A 132 15.58 -0.60 14.92
C ILE A 132 17.11 -0.68 14.91
N ARG A 133 17.66 -0.72 16.12
CA ARG A 133 19.07 -0.94 16.37
C ARG A 133 19.39 -2.42 16.32
N VAL A 134 20.39 -2.77 15.53
CA VAL A 134 20.90 -4.13 15.37
C VAL A 134 22.38 -4.18 15.72
N PRO A 135 22.90 -5.31 16.20
CA PRO A 135 24.33 -5.47 16.43
C PRO A 135 25.10 -5.19 15.14
N ALA A 136 26.22 -4.48 15.23
CA ALA A 136 27.05 -4.09 14.09
C ALA A 136 27.75 -5.28 13.35
N GLY A 137 27.50 -6.52 13.76
CA GLY A 137 28.08 -7.73 13.18
C GLY A 137 29.40 -8.14 13.83
N ASP A 138 29.96 -9.25 13.37
CA ASP A 138 31.13 -9.88 13.99
C ASP A 138 32.37 -8.95 13.90
N GLY A 139 32.80 -8.45 15.07
CA GLY A 139 34.04 -7.67 15.23
C GLY A 139 33.87 -6.17 15.49
N TRP A 140 32.65 -5.64 15.45
CA TRP A 140 32.38 -4.23 15.76
C TRP A 140 31.60 -4.12 17.08
N GLU A 141 32.18 -3.45 18.08
CA GLU A 141 31.41 -3.05 19.27
C GLU A 141 30.49 -1.89 18.90
N GLY A 142 29.19 -2.13 18.95
CA GLY A 142 28.19 -1.09 18.75
C GLY A 142 26.87 -1.59 18.19
N GLU A 143 25.89 -0.71 18.21
CA GLU A 143 24.60 -0.89 17.56
C GLU A 143 24.52 0.07 16.37
N VAL A 144 24.08 -0.45 15.23
CA VAL A 144 23.80 0.33 14.01
C VAL A 144 22.30 0.30 13.74
N ARG A 145 21.74 1.31 13.08
CA ARG A 145 20.34 1.23 12.67
C ARG A 145 20.20 0.41 11.40
N LEU A 146 19.06 -0.25 11.24
CA LEU A 146 18.78 -0.99 10.01
C LEU A 146 18.82 -0.08 8.76
N MET A 147 18.42 1.19 8.86
CA MET A 147 18.56 2.17 7.77
C MET A 147 19.99 2.37 7.29
N ASP A 148 20.98 2.29 8.19
CA ASP A 148 22.39 2.56 7.87
C ASP A 148 23.03 1.41 7.10
N LEU A 149 22.39 0.23 7.09
CA LEU A 149 22.85 -0.97 6.38
C LEU A 149 22.27 -1.09 4.96
N LEU A 150 21.30 -0.25 4.59
CA LEU A 150 20.66 -0.34 3.28
C LEU A 150 21.55 0.32 2.21
N PRO A 151 21.92 -0.41 1.14
CA PRO A 151 22.67 0.19 0.03
C PRO A 151 21.78 1.17 -0.73
N SER A 152 22.37 2.27 -1.21
CA SER A 152 21.71 3.16 -2.17
C SER A 152 21.68 2.51 -3.56
N GLU A 153 20.51 2.46 -4.20
CA GLU A 153 20.36 1.93 -5.56
C GLU A 153 21.04 2.82 -6.63
N GLU A 154 21.31 4.09 -6.30
CA GLU A 154 21.95 5.03 -7.20
C GLU A 154 23.47 5.07 -6.96
N ASN A 155 24.22 4.35 -7.79
CA ASN A 155 25.66 4.55 -7.88
C ASN A 155 25.96 5.77 -8.76
N LEU A 156 25.88 6.96 -8.14
CA LEU A 156 26.10 8.23 -8.84
C LEU A 156 27.46 8.27 -9.54
N GLU A 157 28.50 7.68 -8.94
CA GLU A 157 29.85 7.63 -9.52
C GLU A 157 29.88 6.82 -10.82
N GLU A 158 29.23 5.66 -10.83
CA GLU A 158 29.13 4.82 -12.03
C GLU A 158 28.30 5.50 -13.13
N GLN A 159 27.21 6.19 -12.77
CA GLN A 159 26.41 6.95 -13.72
C GLN A 159 27.18 8.12 -14.33
N VAL A 160 28.01 8.82 -13.53
CA VAL A 160 28.87 9.91 -14.02
C VAL A 160 29.95 9.38 -14.95
N LEU A 161 30.60 8.26 -14.60
CA LEU A 161 31.61 7.62 -15.45
C LEU A 161 31.01 7.14 -16.78
N GLN A 162 29.84 6.51 -16.75
CA GLN A 162 29.13 6.06 -17.96
C GLN A 162 28.75 7.26 -18.86
N ARG A 163 28.33 8.39 -18.28
CA ARG A 163 28.07 9.62 -19.05
C ARG A 163 29.32 10.18 -19.71
N ALA A 164 30.44 10.26 -18.99
CA ALA A 164 31.71 10.74 -19.54
C ALA A 164 32.21 9.85 -20.70
N GLN A 165 32.06 8.53 -20.58
CA GLN A 165 32.38 7.58 -21.65
C GLN A 165 31.44 7.72 -22.86
N LEU A 166 30.15 8.01 -22.65
CA LEU A 166 29.22 8.26 -23.74
C LEU A 166 29.56 9.54 -24.51
N GLU A 167 29.99 10.60 -23.82
CA GLU A 167 30.41 11.85 -24.47
C GLU A 167 31.60 11.65 -25.41
N SER A 168 32.62 10.92 -24.98
CA SER A 168 33.78 10.62 -25.84
C SER A 168 33.39 9.79 -27.07
N VAL A 169 32.47 8.84 -26.94
CA VAL A 169 31.93 8.08 -28.08
C VAL A 169 31.19 9.00 -29.05
N LEU A 170 30.35 9.91 -28.54
CA LEU A 170 29.58 10.85 -29.35
C LEU A 170 30.46 11.80 -30.18
N GLU A 171 31.62 12.21 -29.67
CA GLU A 171 32.59 13.04 -30.40
C GLU A 171 33.23 12.32 -31.58
N VAL A 172 33.38 10.99 -31.48
CA VAL A 172 34.05 10.17 -32.49
C VAL A 172 33.10 9.77 -33.63
N LEU A 173 31.80 9.65 -33.36
CA LEU A 173 30.80 9.31 -34.39
C LEU A 173 30.89 10.18 -35.65
N PRO A 174 30.90 11.53 -35.60
CA PRO A 174 30.97 12.36 -36.80
C PRO A 174 32.32 12.27 -37.54
N LYS A 175 33.41 11.82 -36.89
CA LYS A 175 34.73 11.67 -37.53
C LYS A 175 34.77 10.48 -38.49
N TYR A 176 34.08 9.39 -38.14
CA TYR A 176 34.19 8.13 -38.89
C TYR A 176 32.91 7.70 -39.61
N LEU A 177 31.75 8.24 -39.23
CA LEU A 177 30.47 7.88 -39.85
C LEU A 177 29.96 8.97 -40.78
N THR A 178 29.31 8.53 -41.86
CA THR A 178 28.53 9.45 -42.70
C THR A 178 27.30 9.96 -41.92
N PRO A 179 26.72 11.12 -42.29
CA PRO A 179 25.54 11.66 -41.63
C PRO A 179 24.39 10.65 -41.51
N ARG A 180 24.17 9.84 -42.56
CA ARG A 180 23.12 8.81 -42.58
C ARG A 180 23.41 7.64 -41.63
N GLU A 181 24.65 7.15 -41.59
CA GLU A 181 25.06 6.08 -40.66
C GLU A 181 24.92 6.54 -39.21
N ARG A 182 25.34 7.78 -38.93
CA ARG A 182 25.22 8.40 -37.60
C ARG A 182 23.77 8.54 -37.19
N ASP A 183 22.90 9.06 -38.07
CA ASP A 183 21.48 9.25 -37.73
C ASP A 183 20.77 7.93 -37.45
N ILE A 184 21.06 6.88 -38.21
CA ILE A 184 20.51 5.53 -37.97
C ILE A 184 21.02 4.97 -36.63
N LEU A 185 22.29 5.16 -36.27
CA LEU A 185 22.83 4.72 -34.98
C LEU A 185 22.30 5.55 -33.80
N CYS A 186 22.21 6.88 -33.92
CA CYS A 186 21.65 7.73 -32.86
C CYS A 186 20.20 7.31 -32.57
N ASP A 187 19.39 7.07 -33.60
CA ASP A 187 18.01 6.62 -33.40
C ASP A 187 17.93 5.18 -32.88
N ARG A 188 18.83 4.28 -33.32
CA ARG A 188 18.82 2.87 -32.90
C ARG A 188 19.19 2.67 -31.44
N TYR A 189 20.12 3.46 -30.92
CA TYR A 189 20.68 3.29 -29.58
C TYR A 189 20.30 4.43 -28.61
N GLY A 190 19.46 5.38 -29.06
CA GLY A 190 19.07 6.51 -28.24
C GLY A 190 20.21 7.47 -27.90
N LEU A 191 21.13 7.67 -28.85
CA LEU A 191 22.26 8.59 -28.69
C LEU A 191 21.87 9.99 -29.19
N CYS A 192 22.73 10.98 -28.93
CA CYS A 192 22.59 12.32 -29.51
C CYS A 192 21.30 13.05 -29.04
N GLY A 193 20.82 12.74 -27.83
CA GLY A 193 19.59 13.29 -27.25
C GLY A 193 18.29 12.72 -27.86
N ARG A 194 18.36 11.59 -28.57
CA ARG A 194 17.21 10.94 -29.22
C ARG A 194 16.78 9.70 -28.43
N PRO A 195 15.50 9.29 -28.47
CA PRO A 195 15.06 8.04 -27.84
C PRO A 195 15.51 6.81 -28.65
N GLU A 196 15.70 5.66 -27.98
CA GLU A 196 15.92 4.38 -28.66
C GLU A 196 14.71 4.00 -29.53
N GLN A 197 14.99 3.58 -30.77
CA GLN A 197 13.99 3.13 -31.74
C GLN A 197 14.31 1.73 -32.28
N SER A 198 13.27 0.96 -32.57
CA SER A 198 13.42 -0.34 -33.23
C SER A 198 13.80 -0.18 -34.72
N ARG A 199 14.40 -1.21 -35.33
CA ARG A 199 14.70 -1.21 -36.78
C ARG A 199 13.46 -0.97 -37.65
N THR A 200 12.30 -1.39 -37.16
CA THR A 200 11.01 -1.20 -37.84
C THR A 200 10.55 0.26 -37.77
N GLU A 201 10.77 0.93 -36.65
CA GLU A 201 10.50 2.36 -36.49
C GLU A 201 11.43 3.19 -37.36
N ILE A 202 12.73 2.90 -37.36
CA ILE A 202 13.73 3.59 -38.20
C ILE A 202 13.41 3.40 -39.69
N ARG A 203 13.03 2.19 -40.09
CA ARG A 203 12.55 1.88 -41.45
C ARG A 203 11.41 2.82 -41.86
N ASN A 204 10.41 2.97 -41.00
CA ASN A 204 9.24 3.81 -41.27
C ASN A 204 9.61 5.30 -41.29
N LYS A 205 10.52 5.72 -40.40
CA LYS A 205 10.95 7.12 -40.26
C LYS A 205 11.72 7.63 -41.49
N TYR A 206 12.62 6.80 -42.05
CA TYR A 206 13.46 7.19 -43.19
C TYR A 206 13.04 6.56 -44.52
N HIS A 207 11.93 5.83 -44.55
CA HIS A 207 11.43 5.10 -45.72
C HIS A 207 12.46 4.15 -46.36
N TYR A 208 13.32 3.54 -45.55
CA TYR A 208 14.27 2.52 -45.99
C TYR A 208 13.68 1.11 -45.93
N SER A 209 14.39 0.11 -46.45
CA SER A 209 14.04 -1.30 -46.19
C SER A 209 14.63 -1.76 -44.84
N ARG A 210 13.97 -2.71 -44.17
CA ARG A 210 14.47 -3.26 -42.88
C ARG A 210 15.85 -3.89 -43.03
N GLN A 211 16.11 -4.52 -44.17
CA GLN A 211 17.40 -5.12 -44.52
C GLN A 211 18.47 -4.04 -44.71
N TYR A 212 18.12 -2.93 -45.35
CA TYR A 212 19.04 -1.79 -45.50
C TYR A 212 19.43 -1.18 -44.15
N VAL A 213 18.47 -0.91 -43.26
CA VAL A 213 18.76 -0.41 -41.90
C VAL A 213 19.71 -1.35 -41.15
N SER A 214 19.47 -2.67 -41.21
CA SER A 214 20.34 -3.69 -40.61
C SER A 214 21.75 -3.72 -41.23
N ALA A 215 21.85 -3.56 -42.55
CA ALA A 215 23.14 -3.51 -43.25
C ALA A 215 23.95 -2.26 -42.88
N VAL A 216 23.29 -1.10 -42.80
CA VAL A 216 23.91 0.17 -42.39
C VAL A 216 24.37 0.09 -40.93
N GLU A 217 23.55 -0.42 -40.01
CA GLU A 217 23.91 -0.62 -38.61
C GLU A 217 25.16 -1.50 -38.48
N LYS A 218 25.18 -2.68 -39.13
CA LYS A 218 26.35 -3.59 -39.12
C LYS A 218 27.59 -2.94 -39.72
N HIS A 219 27.44 -2.22 -40.83
CA HIS A 219 28.56 -1.56 -41.49
C HIS A 219 29.14 -0.45 -40.60
N ALA A 220 28.29 0.39 -40.03
CA ALA A 220 28.68 1.48 -39.16
C ALA A 220 29.38 0.99 -37.88
N LEU A 221 28.84 -0.05 -37.21
CA LEU A 221 29.47 -0.65 -36.03
C LEU A 221 30.83 -1.28 -36.35
N ARG A 222 30.95 -1.98 -37.49
CA ARG A 222 32.24 -2.53 -37.92
C ARG A 222 33.26 -1.42 -38.17
N LYS A 223 32.86 -0.34 -38.84
CA LYS A 223 33.71 0.81 -39.13
C LYS A 223 34.19 1.50 -37.85
N LEU A 224 33.31 1.66 -36.86
CA LEU A 224 33.68 2.17 -35.53
C LEU A 224 34.67 1.23 -34.83
N ARG A 225 34.42 -0.07 -34.81
CA ARG A 225 35.32 -1.06 -34.19
C ARG A 225 36.72 -1.06 -34.80
N GLU A 226 36.83 -1.02 -36.12
CA GLU A 226 38.13 -1.00 -36.82
C GLU A 226 38.93 0.29 -36.59
N ARG A 227 38.25 1.39 -36.25
CA ARG A 227 38.87 2.72 -36.07
C ARG A 227 39.21 3.00 -34.61
N LEU A 228 38.33 2.63 -33.68
CA LEU A 228 38.58 2.77 -32.24
C LEU A 228 39.74 1.89 -31.76
N VAL A 229 39.88 0.67 -32.29
CA VAL A 229 41.03 -0.20 -31.96
C VAL A 229 42.36 0.38 -32.45
N LYS A 230 42.37 1.21 -33.51
CA LYS A 230 43.60 1.85 -34.01
C LYS A 230 43.98 3.11 -33.24
N ASP A 231 42.99 3.82 -32.71
CA ASP A 231 43.21 5.02 -31.89
C ASP A 231 43.68 4.66 -30.46
N ASP A 232 43.37 3.47 -29.94
CA ASP A 232 43.88 2.97 -28.64
C ASP A 232 45.33 2.44 -28.70
N GLU A 233 45.85 2.12 -29.90
CA GLU A 233 47.22 1.62 -30.12
C GLU A 233 48.24 2.72 -30.52
N SER A 234 47.80 3.98 -30.61
CA SER A 234 48.63 5.15 -31.00
C SER A 234 48.82 6.12 -29.84
#